data_AF-A0A1F9A4L3-F1
#
_entry.id   AF-A0A1F9A4L3-F1
#
_cell.length_a   1.000
_cell.length_b   1.000
_cell.length_c   1.000
_cell.angle_alpha   90.00
_cell.angle_beta   90.00
_cell.angle_gamma   90.00
#
_symmetry.space_group_name_H-M   'P 1'
#
loop_
_entity.id
_entity.type
_entity.pdbx_description
1 polymer ?
#
loop_
_entity_poly.entity_id
_entity_poly.type
_entity_poly.pdbx_seq_one_letter_code
_entity_poly.pdbx_strand_id
1 'polypeptide(L)'
;MVLMTIGDLRSPWVRVYIGEPDIGKVRIGQKAFVVIDAYPKRKFPGTLRYIADEAEFIPKNVQTRQERVKLFYEAKVYLANEEGILKPGMPADVSLRVEE
;
A
#
# COMPACT_ATOMS: atom_id res chain seq x y z
N MET A 1 29.22 -2.56 4.76
CA MET A 1 28.90 -2.08 6.13
C MET A 1 28.04 -0.85 6.00
N VAL A 2 26.79 -0.89 6.44
CA VAL A 2 25.93 0.31 6.48
C VAL A 2 26.28 1.07 7.76
N LEU A 3 26.65 2.35 7.63
CA LEU A 3 26.97 3.21 8.77
C LEU A 3 25.74 3.93 9.32
N MET A 4 24.76 4.24 8.45
CA MET A 4 23.55 4.99 8.78
C MET A 4 22.48 4.76 7.71
N THR A 5 21.21 4.71 8.14
CA THR A 5 20.03 4.73 7.27
C THR A 5 19.19 5.95 7.61
N ILE A 6 18.86 6.78 6.62
CA ILE A 6 18.04 7.99 6.78
C ILE A 6 16.70 7.76 6.08
N GLY A 7 15.59 8.04 6.78
CA GLY A 7 14.24 7.97 6.22
C GLY A 7 13.57 9.34 6.20
N ASP A 8 12.89 9.66 5.10
CA ASP A 8 12.06 10.86 5.00
C ASP A 8 10.67 10.59 5.63
N LEU A 9 10.37 11.29 6.73
CA LEU A 9 9.09 11.18 7.44
C LEU A 9 8.06 12.23 7.00
N ARG A 10 8.41 13.19 6.13
CA ARG A 10 7.48 14.24 5.65
C ARG A 10 6.48 13.70 4.65
N SER A 11 6.91 12.74 3.84
CA SER A 11 6.10 12.09 2.81
C SER A 11 6.14 10.57 2.95
N PRO A 12 5.60 9.99 4.04
CA PRO A 12 5.55 8.55 4.21
C PRO A 12 4.61 7.92 3.17
N TRP A 13 4.77 6.61 3.02
CA TRP A 13 3.97 5.82 2.11
C TRP A 13 3.49 4.54 2.80
N VAL A 14 2.34 4.06 2.35
CA VAL A 14 1.77 2.78 2.78
C VAL A 14 1.96 1.77 1.66
N ARG A 15 2.58 0.62 2.00
CA ARG A 15 2.71 -0.53 1.11
C ARG A 15 1.37 -1.26 1.08
N VAL A 16 0.82 -1.48 -0.11
CA VAL A 16 -0.36 -2.30 -0.30
C VAL A 16 -0.15 -3.29 -1.43
N TYR A 17 -0.92 -4.37 -1.42
CA TYR A 17 -0.86 -5.42 -2.42
C TYR A 17 -2.18 -5.47 -3.18
N ILE A 18 -2.12 -5.25 -4.49
CA ILE A 18 -3.26 -5.27 -5.39
C ILE A 18 -3.27 -6.62 -6.10
N GLY A 19 -4.38 -7.35 -6.08
CA GLY A 19 -4.48 -8.59 -6.83
C GLY A 19 -4.50 -8.35 -8.34
N GLU A 20 -3.96 -9.29 -9.11
CA GLU A 20 -4.04 -9.30 -10.59
C GLU A 20 -5.42 -8.93 -11.18
N PRO A 21 -6.58 -9.45 -10.70
CA PRO A 21 -7.87 -9.11 -11.30
C PRO A 21 -8.28 -7.64 -11.11
N ASP A 22 -7.69 -6.94 -10.13
CA ASP A 22 -8.02 -5.56 -9.82
C ASP A 22 -6.97 -4.57 -10.34
N ILE A 23 -5.79 -5.04 -10.79
CA ILE A 23 -4.71 -4.16 -11.25
C ILE A 23 -5.13 -3.28 -12.44
N GLY A 24 -5.97 -3.81 -13.34
CA GLY A 24 -6.48 -3.05 -14.49
C GLY A 24 -7.40 -1.88 -14.13
N LYS A 25 -7.93 -1.86 -12.90
CA LYS A 25 -8.80 -0.81 -12.38
C LYS A 25 -8.03 0.29 -11.65
N VAL A 26 -6.78 0.03 -11.29
CA VAL A 26 -5.97 0.94 -10.50
C VAL A 26 -4.96 1.67 -11.39
N ARG A 27 -4.83 2.99 -11.20
CA ARG A 27 -3.94 3.85 -11.99
C ARG A 27 -3.12 4.77 -11.10
N ILE A 28 -1.89 5.04 -11.52
CA ILE A 28 -1.04 6.05 -10.88
C ILE A 28 -1.75 7.42 -10.93
N GLY A 29 -1.68 8.15 -9.82
CA GLY A 29 -2.38 9.43 -9.64
C GLY A 29 -3.75 9.31 -8.96
N GLN A 30 -4.29 8.09 -8.82
CA GLN A 30 -5.57 7.89 -8.13
C GLN A 30 -5.53 8.38 -6.68
N LYS A 31 -6.65 8.96 -6.26
CA LYS A 31 -6.88 9.36 -4.87
C LYS A 31 -7.24 8.14 -4.03
N ALA A 32 -6.64 8.07 -2.85
CA ALA A 32 -6.92 7.03 -1.87
C ALA A 32 -7.24 7.67 -0.52
N PHE A 33 -7.98 6.95 0.30
CA PHE A 33 -8.10 7.26 1.72
C PHE A 33 -7.37 6.20 2.52
N VAL A 34 -6.55 6.63 3.45
CA VAL A 34 -5.83 5.74 4.36
C VAL A 34 -6.37 5.92 5.76
N VAL A 35 -6.71 4.82 6.41
CA VAL A 35 -7.06 4.76 7.82
C VAL A 35 -5.92 4.04 8.53
N ILE A 36 -5.50 4.56 9.67
CA ILE A 36 -4.41 3.98 10.45
C ILE A 36 -5.02 3.47 11.74
N ASP A 37 -4.64 2.28 12.19
CA ASP A 37 -5.26 1.64 13.36
C ASP A 37 -5.14 2.50 14.62
N ALA A 38 -4.05 3.27 14.74
CA ALA A 38 -3.83 4.23 15.82
C ALA A 38 -4.80 5.43 15.78
N TYR A 39 -5.39 5.72 14.61
CA TYR A 39 -6.28 6.84 14.36
C TYR A 39 -7.53 6.40 13.57
N PRO A 40 -8.36 5.48 14.11
CA PRO A 40 -9.40 4.81 13.35
C PRO A 40 -10.54 5.75 12.89
N LYS A 41 -10.69 6.90 13.55
CA LYS A 41 -11.68 7.93 13.22
C LYS A 41 -11.18 8.94 12.17
N ARG A 42 -9.91 8.87 11.77
CA ARG A 42 -9.29 9.84 10.87
C ARG A 42 -8.95 9.18 9.54
N LYS A 43 -9.38 9.81 8.46
CA LYS A 43 -9.02 9.43 7.09
C LYS A 43 -7.95 10.38 6.60
N PHE A 44 -6.80 9.83 6.24
CA PHE A 44 -5.71 10.57 5.65
C PHE A 44 -5.83 10.51 4.12
N PRO A 45 -5.88 11.66 3.42
CA PRO A 45 -5.89 11.67 1.97
C PRO A 45 -4.53 11.23 1.45
N GLY A 46 -4.54 10.22 0.60
CA GLY A 46 -3.35 9.66 -0.05
C GLY A 46 -3.45 9.76 -1.57
N THR A 47 -2.31 9.56 -2.23
CA THR A 47 -2.25 9.44 -3.69
C THR A 47 -1.38 8.24 -4.05
N LEU A 48 -1.89 7.40 -4.93
CA LEU A 48 -1.13 6.29 -5.47
C LEU A 48 -0.07 6.84 -6.44
N ARG A 49 1.22 6.63 -6.14
CA ARG A 49 2.31 7.15 -6.99
C ARG A 49 3.21 6.06 -7.55
N TYR A 50 3.05 4.83 -7.09
CA TYR A 50 3.86 3.71 -7.50
C TYR A 50 3.03 2.44 -7.53
N ILE A 51 3.21 1.68 -8.61
CA ILE A 51 2.73 0.31 -8.78
C ILE A 51 3.95 -0.43 -9.32
N ALA A 52 4.29 -1.57 -8.73
CA ALA A 52 5.38 -2.40 -9.20
C ALA A 52 5.03 -2.98 -10.57
N ASP A 53 6.00 -3.00 -11.49
CA ASP A 53 5.86 -3.63 -12.80
C ASP A 53 5.83 -5.16 -12.71
N GLU A 54 6.48 -5.73 -11.69
CA GLU A 54 6.54 -7.16 -11.44
C GLU A 54 5.56 -7.56 -10.33
N ALA A 55 4.86 -8.68 -10.56
CA ALA A 55 4.01 -9.27 -9.55
C ALA A 55 4.84 -10.06 -8.53
N GLU A 56 4.63 -9.82 -7.24
CA GLU A 56 5.13 -10.66 -6.16
C GLU A 56 4.20 -11.85 -5.94
N PHE A 57 4.81 -13.04 -5.82
CA PHE A 57 4.09 -14.23 -5.41
C PHE A 57 3.97 -14.26 -3.89
N ILE A 58 2.74 -14.22 -3.37
CA ILE A 58 2.49 -14.43 -1.93
C ILE A 58 2.04 -15.89 -1.74
N PRO A 59 2.94 -16.81 -1.36
CA PRO A 59 2.55 -18.19 -1.05
C PRO A 59 1.62 -18.17 0.17
N LYS A 60 0.36 -18.57 -0.01
CA LYS A 60 -0.42 -19.04 1.14
C LYS A 60 -0.07 -20.51 1.36
N ASN A 61 0.30 -20.87 2.58
CA ASN A 61 0.37 -22.27 3.01
C ASN A 61 -1.04 -22.84 2.93
N VAL A 62 -1.36 -23.58 1.89
CA VAL A 62 -2.59 -24.34 1.83
C VAL A 62 -2.19 -25.78 1.39
N GLN A 63 -2.93 -26.78 1.89
CA GLN A 63 -2.55 -28.21 1.86
C GLN A 63 -3.18 -28.98 0.69
N THR A 64 -3.69 -28.28 -0.33
CA THR A 64 -4.58 -28.82 -1.36
C THR A 64 -4.16 -28.40 -2.78
N ARG A 65 -4.14 -29.39 -3.68
CA ARG A 65 -3.58 -29.34 -5.05
C ARG A 65 -4.16 -28.29 -6.03
N GLN A 66 -5.02 -27.37 -5.59
CA GLN A 66 -5.72 -26.36 -6.41
C GLN A 66 -5.49 -24.90 -5.95
N GLU A 67 -4.48 -24.66 -5.14
CA GLU A 67 -4.19 -23.30 -4.65
C GLU A 67 -3.68 -22.41 -5.77
N ARG A 68 -4.63 -21.64 -6.32
CA ARG A 68 -4.37 -20.61 -7.31
C ARG A 68 -3.32 -19.68 -6.75
N VAL A 69 -2.16 -19.74 -7.38
CA VAL A 69 -1.13 -18.73 -7.32
C VAL A 69 -1.80 -17.38 -7.57
N LYS A 70 -1.98 -16.57 -6.53
CA LYS A 70 -2.50 -15.22 -6.69
C LYS A 70 -1.29 -14.31 -6.88
N LEU A 71 -1.22 -13.72 -8.07
CA LEU A 71 -0.25 -12.66 -8.37
C LEU A 71 -0.72 -11.38 -7.68
N PHE A 72 0.18 -10.75 -6.93
CA PHE A 72 -0.07 -9.46 -6.29
C PHE A 72 0.96 -8.44 -6.77
N TYR A 73 0.49 -7.25 -7.10
CA TYR A 73 1.34 -6.12 -7.45
C TYR A 73 1.49 -5.23 -6.22
N GLU A 74 2.72 -4.96 -5.83
CA GLU A 74 2.98 -3.95 -4.81
C GLU A 74 2.56 -2.58 -5.33
N ALA A 75 1.92 -1.80 -4.48
CA ALA A 75 1.60 -0.42 -4.76
C ALA A 75 1.92 0.45 -3.54
N LYS A 76 2.30 1.71 -3.77
CA LYS A 76 2.60 2.67 -2.70
C LYS A 76 1.69 3.87 -2.79
N VAL A 77 0.94 4.08 -1.71
CA VAL A 77 0.11 5.26 -1.50
C VAL A 77 0.88 6.24 -0.62
N TYR A 78 1.19 7.41 -1.19
CA TYR A 78 1.91 8.47 -0.50
C TYR A 78 0.94 9.37 0.26
N LEU A 79 1.34 9.76 1.46
CA LEU A 79 0.58 10.57 2.40
C LEU A 79 1.38 11.81 2.75
N ALA A 80 0.68 12.91 3.03
CA ALA A 80 1.29 14.06 3.69
C ALA A 80 1.30 13.82 5.21
N ASN A 81 2.46 13.96 5.85
CA ASN A 81 2.62 13.83 7.30
C ASN A 81 2.96 15.19 7.93
N GLU A 82 2.09 16.18 7.70
CA GLU A 82 2.33 17.57 8.14
C GLU A 82 2.43 17.68 9.66
N GLU A 83 1.69 16.85 10.39
CA GLU A 83 1.68 16.82 11.85
C GLU A 83 2.77 15.93 12.47
N GLY A 84 3.53 15.18 11.65
CA GLY A 84 4.57 14.27 12.13
C GLY A 84 4.08 13.07 12.95
N ILE A 85 2.77 12.79 12.93
CA ILE A 85 2.16 11.71 13.72
C ILE A 85 2.26 10.34 13.05
N LEU A 86 2.50 10.29 11.73
CA LEU A 86 2.63 9.06 10.98
C LEU A 86 4.04 8.49 11.16
N LYS A 87 4.13 7.26 11.67
CA LYS A 87 5.41 6.58 11.89
C LYS A 87 5.51 5.31 11.03
N PRO A 88 6.73 4.94 10.58
CA PRO A 88 6.95 3.67 9.90
C PRO A 88 6.53 2.48 10.78
N GLY A 89 5.97 1.45 10.16
CA GLY A 89 5.51 0.24 10.84
C GLY A 89 4.09 0.31 11.42
N MET A 90 3.41 1.46 11.32
CA MET A 90 1.99 1.54 11.66
C MET A 90 1.15 0.75 10.65
N PRO A 91 0.29 -0.18 11.11
CA PRO A 91 -0.68 -0.83 10.25
C PRO A 91 -1.72 0.20 9.75
N ALA A 92 -2.10 0.04 8.49
CA ALA A 92 -3.01 0.95 7.83
C ALA A 92 -3.84 0.23 6.76
N ASP A 93 -5.09 0.64 6.65
CA ASP A 93 -6.03 0.23 5.62
C ASP A 93 -6.11 1.31 4.53
N VAL A 94 -6.10 0.88 3.28
CA VAL A 94 -6.17 1.76 2.11
C VAL A 94 -7.44 1.49 1.34
N SER A 95 -8.24 2.53 1.15
CA SER A 95 -9.42 2.53 0.28
C SER A 95 -9.11 3.33 -0.99
N LEU A 96 -9.03 2.64 -2.13
CA LEU A 96 -8.92 3.25 -3.45
C LEU A 96 -10.33 3.47 -4.02
N ARG A 97 -10.60 4.69 -4.50
CA ARG A 97 -11.84 4.95 -5.25
C ARG A 97 -11.59 4.64 -6.71
N VAL A 98 -12.21 3.56 -7.18
CA VAL A 98 -12.18 3.18 -8.59
C VAL A 98 -13.28 3.96 -9.30
N GLU A 99 -12.94 4.75 -10.32
CA GLU A 99 -13.92 5.29 -11.26
C GLU A 99 -14.11 4.24 -12.37
N GLU A 100 -15.36 3.83 -12.60
CA GLU A 100 -15.77 2.84 -13.62
C GLU A 100 -15.54 3.35 -15.05
#